data_AF-A0AAW5PKH5-F1
#
_entry.id   AF-A0AAW5PKH5-F1
#
_cell.length_a   1.000
_cell.length_b   1.000
_cell.length_c   1.000
_cell.angle_alpha   90.00
_cell.angle_beta   90.00
_cell.angle_gamma   90.00
#
_symmetry.space_group_name_H-M   'P 1'
#
loop_
_entity.id
_entity.type
_entity.pdbx_description
1 polymer ?
#
loop_
_entity_poly.entity_id
_entity_poly.type
_entity_poly.pdbx_seq_one_letter_code
_entity_poly.pdbx_strand_id
1 'polypeptide(L)'
;MPTLHTYDYAVIRVVPRVEREEFINVGVIVSCPGAKHLEAAIELDLERLRAFAPSLDIDGLQPWLDAIVAICRGDANAGPIAQLPARARFHFLTAKRSSVVQMSSTHVGRTAEPTGVVEHLMRKMVRVPA
;
A
#
# COMPACT_ATOMS: atom_id res chain seq x y z
N MET A 1 20.46 11.68 21.05
CA MET A 1 19.11 11.09 20.81
C MET A 1 18.95 10.89 19.32
N PRO A 2 18.39 9.77 18.84
CA PRO A 2 18.19 9.58 17.40
C PRO A 2 17.22 10.62 16.86
N THR A 3 17.52 11.19 15.68
CA THR A 3 16.63 12.11 14.99
C THR A 3 15.39 11.34 14.52
N LEU A 4 14.21 11.76 14.97
CA LEU A 4 12.95 11.14 14.57
C LEU A 4 12.45 11.76 13.27
N HIS A 5 12.09 10.91 12.31
CA HIS A 5 11.42 11.28 11.08
C HIS A 5 9.92 11.03 11.18
N THR A 6 9.12 11.96 10.66
CA THR A 6 7.68 11.77 10.46
C THR A 6 7.45 11.03 9.14
N TYR A 7 6.53 10.07 9.14
CA TYR A 7 6.09 9.38 7.94
C TYR A 7 4.57 9.31 7.87
N ASP A 8 4.06 9.33 6.65
CA ASP A 8 2.66 9.06 6.32
C ASP A 8 2.56 7.62 5.80
N TYR A 9 1.48 6.92 6.14
CA TYR A 9 1.20 5.60 5.58
C TYR A 9 -0.28 5.37 5.30
N ALA A 10 -0.56 4.48 4.36
CA ALA A 10 -1.89 3.96 4.08
C ALA A 10 -1.80 2.45 3.86
N VAL A 11 -2.86 1.73 4.24
CA VAL A 11 -2.99 0.29 4.03
C VAL A 11 -3.66 0.05 2.68
N ILE A 12 -3.06 -0.83 1.88
CA ILE A 12 -3.63 -1.30 0.61
C ILE A 12 -4.61 -2.43 0.94
N ARG A 13 -5.84 -2.31 0.43
CA ARG A 13 -6.96 -3.18 0.72
C ARG A 13 -7.54 -3.76 -0.56
N VAL A 14 -7.89 -5.03 -0.51
CA VAL A 14 -8.76 -5.68 -1.49
C VAL A 14 -10.17 -5.69 -0.93
N VAL A 15 -11.09 -5.09 -1.68
CA VAL A 15 -12.52 -4.91 -1.38
C VAL A 15 -13.32 -5.59 -2.49
N PRO A 16 -13.56 -6.91 -2.41
CA PRO A 16 -14.15 -7.69 -3.51
C PRO A 16 -15.56 -7.21 -3.89
N ARG A 17 -16.31 -6.66 -2.93
CA ARG A 17 -17.62 -6.03 -3.12
C ARG A 17 -17.65 -4.69 -2.41
N VAL A 18 -17.52 -3.62 -3.19
CA VAL A 18 -17.40 -2.24 -2.69
C VAL A 18 -18.60 -1.84 -1.82
N GLU A 19 -19.80 -2.30 -2.19
CA GLU A 19 -21.06 -2.01 -1.51
C GLU A 19 -21.20 -2.67 -0.13
N ARG A 20 -20.41 -3.73 0.15
CA ARG A 20 -20.42 -4.41 1.46
C ARG A 20 -19.37 -3.87 2.41
N GLU A 21 -18.40 -3.10 1.90
CA GLU A 21 -17.28 -2.53 2.66
C GLU A 21 -16.47 -3.56 3.47
N GLU A 22 -16.50 -4.83 3.08
CA GLU A 22 -15.65 -5.86 3.66
C GLU A 22 -14.34 -5.95 2.86
N PHE A 23 -13.21 -6.14 3.56
CA PHE A 23 -11.90 -6.09 2.92
C PHE A 23 -10.85 -6.96 3.61
N ILE A 24 -9.81 -7.29 2.84
CA ILE A 24 -8.56 -7.86 3.34
C ILE A 24 -7.44 -6.85 3.10
N ASN A 25 -6.64 -6.59 4.13
CA ASN A 25 -5.40 -5.83 3.99
C ASN A 25 -4.39 -6.69 3.25
N VAL A 26 -3.76 -6.15 2.21
CA VAL A 26 -2.80 -6.87 1.37
C VAL A 26 -1.45 -6.16 1.27
N GLY A 27 -1.32 -4.96 1.82
CA GLY A 27 -0.09 -4.22 1.71
C GLY A 27 -0.14 -2.87 2.39
N VAL A 28 0.95 -2.12 2.28
CA VAL A 28 1.07 -0.76 2.81
C VAL A 28 1.86 0.12 1.85
N ILE A 29 1.58 1.41 1.88
CA ILE A 29 2.37 2.46 1.24
C ILE A 29 2.89 3.38 2.35
N VAL A 30 4.19 3.66 2.34
CA VAL A 30 4.86 4.52 3.32
C VAL A 30 5.58 5.66 2.59
N SER A 31 5.35 6.89 3.02
CA SER A 31 6.04 8.09 2.55
C SER A 31 6.71 8.79 3.72
N CYS A 32 8.04 8.88 3.71
CA CYS A 32 8.84 9.62 4.67
C CYS A 32 9.68 10.69 3.93
N PRO A 33 9.14 11.91 3.72
CA PRO A 33 9.82 12.94 2.94
C PRO A 33 11.17 13.36 3.54
N GLY A 34 11.26 13.42 4.88
CA GLY A 34 12.48 13.77 5.59
C GLY A 34 13.63 12.79 5.37
N ALA A 35 13.32 11.54 4.97
CA ALA A 35 14.28 10.52 4.62
C ALA A 35 14.34 10.23 3.10
N LYS A 36 13.64 11.04 2.27
CA LYS A 36 13.47 10.81 0.82
C LYS A 36 13.02 9.39 0.47
N HIS A 37 12.17 8.82 1.32
CA HIS A 37 11.76 7.42 1.22
C HIS A 37 10.28 7.34 0.83
N LEU A 38 9.98 6.58 -0.23
CA LEU A 38 8.64 6.19 -0.64
C LEU A 38 8.71 4.72 -1.03
N GLU A 39 7.89 3.91 -0.39
CA GLU A 39 7.89 2.47 -0.64
C GLU A 39 6.48 1.92 -0.48
N ALA A 40 6.17 0.90 -1.27
CA ALA A 40 5.00 0.06 -1.09
C ALA A 40 5.44 -1.39 -1.03
N ALA A 41 4.84 -2.15 -0.12
CA ALA A 41 4.98 -3.60 -0.04
C ALA A 41 3.58 -4.22 -0.06
N ILE A 42 3.47 -5.34 -0.78
CA ILE A 42 2.22 -6.06 -0.99
C ILE A 42 2.51 -7.56 -0.82
N GLU A 43 1.67 -8.24 -0.06
CA GLU A 43 1.66 -9.69 0.09
C GLU A 43 0.22 -10.19 0.03
N LEU A 44 -0.01 -11.16 -0.84
CA LEU A 44 -1.31 -11.79 -1.00
C LEU A 44 -1.33 -13.14 -0.30
N ASP A 45 -2.19 -13.25 0.71
CA ASP A 45 -2.64 -14.54 1.22
C ASP A 45 -3.75 -15.06 0.30
N LEU A 46 -3.36 -15.87 -0.68
CA LEU A 46 -4.28 -16.39 -1.70
C LEU A 46 -5.34 -17.31 -1.12
N GLU A 47 -5.01 -18.07 -0.08
CA GLU A 47 -5.96 -18.97 0.58
C GLU A 47 -7.03 -18.15 1.30
N ARG A 48 -6.62 -17.14 2.07
CA ARG A 48 -7.53 -16.23 2.76
C ARG A 48 -8.40 -15.43 1.79
N LEU A 49 -7.83 -14.94 0.68
CA LEU A 49 -8.58 -14.22 -0.35
C LEU A 49 -9.63 -15.10 -1.02
N ARG A 50 -9.29 -16.35 -1.38
CA ARG A 50 -10.23 -17.30 -1.97
C ARG A 50 -11.34 -17.71 -1.00
N ALA A 51 -11.02 -17.88 0.28
CA ALA A 51 -12.01 -18.17 1.31
C ALA A 51 -12.98 -16.99 1.52
N PHE A 52 -12.46 -15.75 1.48
CA PHE A 52 -13.24 -14.54 1.68
C PHE A 52 -14.10 -14.14 0.48
N ALA A 53 -13.56 -14.27 -0.74
CA ALA A 53 -14.25 -13.94 -1.98
C ALA A 53 -13.94 -14.96 -3.09
N PRO A 54 -14.67 -16.09 -3.13
CA PRO A 54 -14.39 -17.19 -4.07
C PRO A 54 -14.48 -16.82 -5.55
N SER A 55 -15.24 -15.76 -5.88
CA SER A 55 -15.44 -15.28 -7.25
C SER A 55 -14.49 -14.14 -7.65
N LEU A 56 -13.53 -13.77 -6.80
CA LEU A 56 -12.58 -12.69 -7.09
C LEU A 56 -11.59 -13.16 -8.16
N ASP A 57 -11.47 -12.39 -9.24
CA ASP A 57 -10.42 -12.58 -10.25
C ASP A 57 -9.08 -12.07 -9.71
N ILE A 58 -8.26 -13.00 -9.21
CA ILE A 58 -6.94 -12.69 -8.65
C ILE A 58 -5.95 -12.32 -9.75
N ASP A 59 -6.04 -12.96 -10.92
CA ASP A 59 -5.12 -12.69 -12.03
C ASP A 59 -5.37 -11.29 -12.61
N GLY A 60 -6.65 -10.87 -12.70
CA GLY A 60 -7.02 -9.50 -13.06
C GLY A 60 -6.66 -8.45 -12.00
N LEU A 61 -6.45 -8.86 -10.74
CA LEU A 61 -6.06 -7.97 -9.64
C LEU A 61 -4.56 -7.66 -9.65
N GLN A 62 -3.73 -8.64 -9.98
CA GLN A 62 -2.27 -8.54 -9.88
C GLN A 62 -1.66 -7.33 -10.61
N PRO A 63 -2.06 -6.98 -11.85
CA PRO A 63 -1.51 -5.82 -12.56
C PRO A 63 -1.72 -4.49 -11.82
N TRP A 64 -2.84 -4.34 -11.10
CA TRP A 64 -3.12 -3.14 -10.31
C TRP A 64 -2.21 -3.03 -9.10
N LEU A 65 -1.94 -4.16 -8.44
CA LEU A 65 -1.04 -4.23 -7.29
C LEU A 65 0.40 -3.95 -7.72
N ASP A 66 0.83 -4.53 -8.83
CA ASP A 66 2.16 -4.30 -9.39
C ASP A 66 2.36 -2.84 -9.80
N ALA A 67 1.33 -2.22 -10.39
CA ALA A 67 1.35 -0.80 -10.75
C ALA A 67 1.56 0.10 -9.52
N ILE A 68 0.96 -0.20 -8.36
CA ILE A 68 1.18 0.56 -7.13
C ILE A 68 2.66 0.53 -6.74
N VAL A 69 3.28 -0.65 -6.75
CA VAL A 69 4.70 -0.83 -6.41
C VAL A 69 5.59 -0.10 -7.42
N ALA A 70 5.31 -0.23 -8.71
CA ALA A 70 6.08 0.41 -9.77
C ALA A 70 5.98 1.96 -9.71
N ILE A 71 4.78 2.49 -9.44
CA ILE A 71 4.58 3.93 -9.22
C ILE A 71 5.36 4.39 -7.99
N CYS A 72 5.32 3.66 -6.86
CA CYS A 72 6.12 4.00 -5.68
C CYS A 72 7.62 4.01 -5.95
N ARG A 73 8.13 3.10 -6.78
CA ARG A 73 9.53 3.08 -7.21
C ARG A 73 9.88 4.21 -8.18
N GLY A 74 8.89 4.75 -8.89
CA GLY A 74 9.08 5.80 -9.88
C GLY A 74 9.59 5.22 -11.20
N ASP A 75 9.15 4.00 -11.52
CA ASP A 75 9.54 3.32 -12.74
C ASP A 75 9.16 4.13 -13.98
N ALA A 76 10.12 4.30 -14.90
CA ALA A 76 9.92 5.00 -16.18
C ALA A 76 8.74 4.44 -16.98
N ASN A 77 8.51 3.12 -16.88
CA ASN A 77 7.49 2.43 -17.66
C ASN A 77 6.13 2.36 -16.95
N ALA A 78 6.00 2.83 -15.70
CA ALA A 78 4.75 2.80 -14.93
C ALA A 78 3.82 4.01 -15.20
N GLY A 79 4.01 4.66 -16.35
CA GLY A 79 3.17 5.77 -16.80
C GLY A 79 3.50 7.12 -16.16
N PRO A 80 2.72 8.18 -16.49
CA PRO A 80 3.04 9.55 -16.13
C PRO A 80 3.01 9.81 -14.62
N ILE A 81 2.22 9.05 -13.86
CA ILE A 81 2.15 9.18 -12.39
C ILE A 81 3.48 8.82 -11.75
N ALA A 82 4.19 7.80 -12.26
CA ALA A 82 5.49 7.39 -11.74
C ALA A 82 6.58 8.47 -11.92
N GLN A 83 6.38 9.42 -12.83
CA GLN A 83 7.29 10.55 -13.08
C GLN A 83 7.10 11.72 -12.11
N LEU A 84 6.04 11.70 -11.30
CA LEU A 84 5.79 12.76 -10.33
C LEU A 84 6.80 12.71 -9.16
N PRO A 85 7.01 13.82 -8.43
CA PRO A 85 7.74 13.80 -7.17
C PRO A 85 7.15 12.77 -6.20
N ALA A 86 7.99 12.13 -5.37
CA ALA A 86 7.57 11.03 -4.50
C ALA A 86 6.33 11.36 -3.64
N ARG A 87 6.27 12.58 -3.09
CA ARG A 87 5.12 13.03 -2.30
C ARG A 87 3.82 13.11 -3.12
N ALA A 88 3.89 13.56 -4.36
CA ALA A 88 2.74 13.62 -5.26
C ALA A 88 2.27 12.21 -5.68
N ARG A 89 3.22 11.28 -5.89
CA ARG A 89 2.91 9.86 -6.12
C ARG A 89 2.15 9.24 -4.96
N PHE A 90 2.62 9.47 -3.73
CA PHE A 90 1.92 9.03 -2.52
C PHE A 90 0.48 9.56 -2.48
N HIS A 91 0.29 10.88 -2.64
CA HIS A 91 -1.04 11.48 -2.63
C HIS A 91 -1.97 10.96 -3.72
N PHE A 92 -1.43 10.76 -4.93
CA PHE A 92 -2.20 10.16 -6.03
C PHE A 92 -2.62 8.73 -5.69
N LEU A 93 -1.70 7.90 -5.18
CA LEU A 93 -1.99 6.53 -4.81
C LEU A 93 -3.03 6.48 -3.69
N THR A 94 -2.88 7.27 -2.62
CA THR A 94 -3.80 7.27 -1.46
C THR A 94 -5.12 8.02 -1.68
N ALA A 95 -5.35 8.59 -2.87
CA ALA A 95 -6.62 9.25 -3.17
C ALA A 95 -7.78 8.23 -3.10
N LYS A 96 -8.93 8.65 -2.55
CA LYS A 96 -10.12 7.78 -2.39
C LYS A 96 -10.60 7.28 -3.75
N ARG A 97 -10.89 5.98 -3.85
CA ARG A 97 -11.40 5.30 -5.06
C ARG A 97 -12.49 4.31 -4.69
N SER A 98 -13.47 4.16 -5.57
CA SER A 98 -14.51 3.13 -5.46
C SER A 98 -14.17 1.96 -6.40
N SER A 99 -13.07 1.27 -6.11
CA SER A 99 -12.56 0.13 -6.90
C SER A 99 -12.32 -1.07 -6.00
N VAL A 100 -12.03 -2.23 -6.59
CA VAL A 100 -11.67 -3.45 -5.85
C VAL A 100 -10.39 -3.24 -5.03
N VAL A 101 -9.39 -2.54 -5.58
CA VAL A 101 -8.24 -2.09 -4.80
C VAL A 101 -8.53 -0.73 -4.21
N GLN A 102 -8.43 -0.59 -2.90
CA GLN A 102 -8.63 0.67 -2.18
C GLN A 102 -7.48 0.92 -1.21
N MET A 103 -7.40 2.16 -0.74
CA MET A 103 -6.46 2.57 0.30
C MET A 103 -7.25 2.94 1.55
N SER A 104 -6.67 2.66 2.72
CA SER A 104 -7.18 3.24 3.97
C SER A 104 -7.04 4.76 3.94
N SER A 105 -7.65 5.42 4.93
CA SER A 105 -7.25 6.78 5.30
C SER A 105 -5.74 6.85 5.53
N THR A 106 -5.15 8.00 5.24
CA THR A 106 -3.75 8.25 5.55
C THR A 106 -3.57 8.42 7.04
N HIS A 107 -2.55 7.77 7.59
CA HIS A 107 -2.16 7.82 8.99
C HIS A 107 -0.73 8.36 9.11
N VAL A 108 -0.39 8.90 10.28
CA VAL A 108 0.93 9.49 10.55
C VAL A 108 1.64 8.72 11.65
N GLY A 109 2.94 8.54 11.51
CA GLY A 109 3.81 7.95 12.53
C GLY A 109 5.15 8.67 12.64
N ARG A 110 5.96 8.24 13.62
CA ARG A 110 7.33 8.71 13.83
C ARG A 110 8.26 7.53 13.98
N THR A 111 9.44 7.61 13.38
CA THR A 111 10.45 6.53 13.41
C THR A 111 11.86 7.10 13.50
N ALA A 112 12.77 6.35 14.10
CA ALA A 112 14.21 6.58 13.97
C ALA A 112 14.82 5.82 12.78
N GLU A 113 14.10 4.84 12.23
CA GLU A 113 14.54 3.96 11.15
C GLU A 113 13.48 3.96 10.03
N PRO A 114 13.59 4.87 9.04
CA PRO A 114 12.62 4.98 7.95
C PRO A 114 12.46 3.72 7.11
N THR A 115 13.56 3.02 6.81
CA THR A 115 13.58 1.81 5.99
C THR A 115 12.90 0.61 6.66
N GLY A 116 12.82 0.60 7.99
CA GLY A 116 12.17 -0.48 8.75
C GLY A 116 10.64 -0.34 8.89
N VAL A 117 10.07 0.81 8.51
CA VAL A 117 8.64 1.11 8.74
C VAL A 117 7.74 0.19 7.93
N VAL A 118 8.08 -0.08 6.66
CA VAL A 118 7.27 -0.93 5.77
C VAL A 118 7.13 -2.33 6.37
N GLU A 119 8.24 -2.96 6.73
CA GLU A 119 8.26 -4.30 7.33
C GLU A 119 7.52 -4.32 8.69
N HIS A 120 7.68 -3.28 9.51
CA HIS A 120 6.92 -3.15 10.76
C HIS A 120 5.40 -3.14 10.50
N LEU A 121 4.94 -2.34 9.52
CA LEU A 121 3.53 -2.22 9.20
C LEU A 121 2.98 -3.48 8.50
N MET A 122 3.75 -4.14 7.63
CA MET A 122 3.37 -5.42 7.02
C MET A 122 3.10 -6.48 8.08
N ARG A 123 3.99 -6.64 9.07
CA ARG A 123 3.77 -7.58 10.19
C ARG A 123 2.56 -7.22 11.04
N LYS A 124 2.29 -5.93 11.25
CA LYS A 124 1.24 -5.47 12.15
C LYS A 124 -0.15 -5.48 11.51
N MET A 125 -0.24 -5.19 10.22
CA MET A 125 -1.51 -4.86 9.57
C MET A 125 -1.90 -5.83 8.44
N VAL A 126 -0.96 -6.62 7.92
CA VAL A 126 -1.17 -7.45 6.72
C VAL A 126 -0.97 -8.94 7.05
N ARG A 127 0.23 -9.31 7.51
CA ARG A 127 0.57 -10.71 7.79
C ARG A 127 -0.20 -11.24 8.99
N VAL A 128 -0.59 -12.51 8.92
CA VAL A 128 -1.23 -13.19 10.04
C VAL A 128 -0.18 -13.39 11.15
N PRO A 129 -0.47 -13.03 12.41
CA PRO A 129 0.41 -13.36 13.53
C PRO A 129 0.59 -14.88 13.60
N ALA A 130 1.84 -15.33 13.73
CA ALA A 130 2.15 -16.72 14.02
C ALA A 130 1.63 -17.13 15.41
#